data_AF-A0A1B0CLB4-F1
#
_entry.id   AF-A0A1B0CLB4-F1
#
_cell.length_a   1.000
_cell.length_b   1.000
_cell.length_c   1.000
_cell.angle_alpha   90.00
_cell.angle_beta   90.00
_cell.angle_gamma   90.00
#
_symmetry.space_group_name_H-M   'P 1'
#
loop_
_entity.id
_entity.type
_entity.pdbx_description
1 polymer ?
#
loop_
_entity_poly.entity_id
_entity_poly.type
_entity_poly.pdbx_seq_one_letter_code
_entity_poly.pdbx_strand_id
1 'polypeptide(L)'
;MSLRVNISKLARGVFLNRPRLWRNFTQRTPQDGAGNTGSASGGGSTINVPSQKVVTPLPPLSEPLDNLQDVQYASVTQEQNTTHVTTLSNGLRVASESRFGQFCTIGVVIDSGARYEVAYPNGVSHFLEKLAFQLGY
;
A
#
# COMPACT_ATOMS: atom_id res chain seq x y z
N MET A 1 -19.56 23.26 -10.21
CA MET A 1 -19.88 22.75 -8.86
C MET A 1 -18.60 22.74 -8.04
N SER A 2 -18.56 23.44 -6.90
CA SER A 2 -17.36 23.56 -6.05
C SER A 2 -17.29 22.38 -5.09
N LEU A 3 -16.27 21.52 -5.21
CA LEU A 3 -16.00 20.50 -4.20
C LEU A 3 -15.08 21.12 -3.13
N ARG A 4 -15.64 21.40 -1.95
CA ARG A 4 -14.86 21.83 -0.79
C ARG A 4 -14.20 20.62 -0.13
N VAL A 5 -12.90 20.45 -0.33
CA VAL A 5 -12.11 19.40 0.35
C VAL A 5 -11.94 19.79 1.82
N ASN A 6 -12.59 19.04 2.71
CA ASN A 6 -12.60 19.32 4.15
C ASN A 6 -11.54 18.47 4.85
N ILE A 7 -10.36 19.06 5.07
CA ILE A 7 -9.16 18.45 5.65
C ILE A 7 -9.40 17.85 7.05
N SER A 8 -10.42 18.29 7.77
CA SER A 8 -10.78 17.72 9.09
C SER A 8 -11.35 16.29 9.03
N LYS A 9 -11.88 15.85 7.88
CA LYS A 9 -12.41 14.48 7.72
C LYS A 9 -11.32 13.45 7.36
N LEU A 10 -10.23 13.88 6.74
CA LEU A 10 -9.11 13.00 6.39
C LEU A 10 -8.40 12.48 7.65
N ALA A 11 -8.28 13.33 8.68
CA ALA A 11 -7.62 12.98 9.95
C ALA A 11 -8.40 11.95 10.81
N ARG A 12 -9.70 11.74 10.57
CA ARG A 12 -10.51 10.76 11.32
C ARG A 12 -10.57 9.37 10.68
N GLY A 13 -10.18 9.22 9.42
CA GLY A 13 -10.19 7.93 8.72
C GLY A 13 -8.99 7.02 9.00
N VAL A 14 -7.91 7.58 9.57
CA VAL A 14 -6.63 6.86 9.75
C VAL A 14 -6.56 6.09 11.08
N PHE A 15 -7.51 6.28 12.01
CA PHE A 15 -7.40 5.76 13.38
C PHE A 15 -8.40 4.67 13.82
N LEU A 16 -9.12 4.03 12.89
CA LEU A 16 -10.06 2.95 13.23
C LEU A 16 -9.73 1.56 12.67
N ASN A 17 -8.59 1.38 11.99
CA ASN A 17 -8.14 0.02 11.66
C ASN A 17 -7.39 -0.60 12.85
N ARG A 18 -8.12 -1.14 13.83
CA ARG A 18 -7.55 -2.02 14.87
C ARG A 18 -7.63 -3.47 14.39
N PRO A 19 -6.52 -4.13 14.01
CA PRO A 19 -6.56 -5.56 13.77
C PRO A 19 -6.68 -6.27 15.13
N ARG A 20 -7.86 -6.81 15.44
CA ARG A 20 -8.03 -7.83 16.51
C ARG A 20 -7.56 -9.18 16.00
N LEU A 21 -6.25 -9.30 15.76
CA LEU A 21 -5.65 -10.49 15.15
C LEU A 21 -4.53 -11.05 16.03
N TRP A 22 -4.86 -11.32 17.30
CA TRP A 22 -4.10 -12.26 18.13
C TRP A 22 -4.97 -12.78 19.27
N ARG A 23 -5.46 -14.03 19.10
CA ARG A 23 -5.95 -15.02 20.09
C ARG A 23 -6.87 -16.01 19.33
N ASN A 24 -6.71 -17.33 19.31
CA ASN A 24 -6.02 -18.24 20.21
C ASN A 24 -5.35 -19.38 19.42
N PHE A 25 -4.02 -19.38 19.38
CA PHE A 25 -3.21 -20.51 18.96
C PHE A 25 -2.89 -21.33 20.21
N THR A 26 -3.82 -22.19 20.63
CA THR A 26 -3.61 -23.41 21.44
C THR A 26 -4.94 -23.84 22.05
N GLN A 27 -5.62 -24.78 21.41
CA GLN A 27 -6.40 -25.75 22.14
C GLN A 27 -6.23 -27.10 21.45
N ARG A 28 -5.29 -27.89 21.96
CA ARG A 28 -5.20 -29.32 21.65
C ARG A 28 -6.39 -29.98 22.34
N THR A 29 -7.35 -30.49 21.57
CA THR A 29 -8.22 -31.57 22.04
C THR A 29 -7.48 -32.90 21.84
N PRO A 30 -7.31 -33.73 22.88
CA PRO A 30 -6.85 -35.10 22.73
C PRO A 30 -8.04 -35.96 22.27
N GLN A 31 -7.89 -36.69 21.18
CA GLN A 31 -8.82 -37.77 20.84
C GLN A 31 -8.06 -38.92 20.18
N ASP A 32 -7.62 -39.81 21.06
CA ASP A 32 -7.97 -41.23 21.11
C ASP A 32 -7.91 -42.04 19.80
N GLY A 33 -7.08 -43.08 19.85
CA GLY A 33 -6.78 -43.95 18.74
C GLY A 33 -7.90 -44.89 18.33
N ALA A 34 -7.81 -45.32 17.09
CA ALA A 34 -8.21 -46.64 16.63
C ALA A 34 -7.29 -46.99 15.45
N GLY A 35 -6.58 -48.10 15.56
CA GLY A 35 -5.60 -48.54 14.57
C GLY A 35 -6.23 -48.91 13.23
N ASN A 36 -5.42 -48.84 12.18
CA ASN A 36 -5.62 -49.74 11.06
C ASN A 36 -4.28 -50.21 10.49
N THR A 37 -4.13 -51.52 10.50
CA THR A 37 -3.06 -52.33 9.91
C THR A 37 -3.02 -52.16 8.39
N GLY A 38 -1.82 -52.01 7.82
CA GLY A 38 -1.63 -51.98 6.36
C GLY A 38 -0.17 -52.21 5.98
N SER A 39 0.08 -53.37 5.38
CA SER A 39 1.36 -54.01 5.13
C SER A 39 2.35 -53.27 4.23
N ALA A 40 3.65 -53.50 4.48
CA ALA A 40 4.73 -53.18 3.56
C ALA A 40 4.66 -54.06 2.30
N SER A 41 4.76 -53.44 1.12
CA SER A 41 5.20 -54.12 -0.10
C SER A 41 6.06 -53.16 -0.92
N GLY A 42 7.20 -53.67 -1.39
CA GLY A 42 8.32 -52.87 -1.88
C GLY A 42 8.22 -52.39 -3.31
N GLY A 43 9.26 -51.62 -3.68
CA GLY A 43 9.71 -51.40 -5.06
C GLY A 43 8.76 -50.63 -5.97
N GLY A 44 8.79 -49.30 -5.92
CA GLY A 44 8.10 -48.44 -6.88
C GLY A 44 8.87 -47.14 -7.09
N SER A 45 9.17 -46.83 -8.36
CA SER A 45 9.81 -45.60 -8.84
C SER A 45 9.40 -44.35 -8.06
N THR A 46 10.37 -43.58 -7.55
CA THR A 46 10.13 -42.27 -6.92
C THR A 46 9.83 -41.23 -8.00
N ILE A 47 8.74 -41.41 -8.74
CA ILE A 47 8.18 -40.35 -9.56
C ILE A 47 7.73 -39.28 -8.58
N ASN A 48 8.27 -38.07 -8.71
CA ASN A 48 7.79 -36.90 -7.99
C ASN A 48 6.36 -36.61 -8.46
N VAL A 49 5.37 -37.26 -7.84
CA VAL A 49 3.96 -36.97 -8.08
C VAL A 49 3.67 -35.65 -7.38
N PRO A 50 3.32 -34.58 -8.12
CA PRO A 50 2.95 -33.31 -7.50
C PRO A 50 1.81 -33.59 -6.52
N SER A 51 1.99 -33.20 -5.26
CA SER A 51 0.95 -33.34 -4.23
C SER A 51 -0.32 -32.65 -4.70
N GLN A 52 -1.36 -33.44 -5.01
CA GLN A 52 -2.71 -32.93 -5.30
C GLN A 52 -3.41 -32.37 -4.05
N LYS A 53 -2.79 -32.49 -2.87
CA LYS A 53 -3.30 -31.93 -1.64
C LYS A 53 -3.12 -30.42 -1.67
N VAL A 54 -4.21 -29.71 -1.93
CA VAL A 54 -4.34 -28.26 -1.82
C VAL A 54 -3.84 -27.83 -0.42
N VAL A 55 -2.68 -27.17 -0.38
CA VAL A 55 -1.98 -26.79 0.87
C VAL A 55 -2.61 -25.55 1.53
N THR A 56 -3.46 -24.83 0.80
CA THR A 56 -4.13 -23.60 1.26
C THR A 56 -5.58 -23.57 0.80
N PRO A 57 -6.53 -23.08 1.60
CA PRO A 57 -7.96 -23.02 1.25
C PRO A 57 -8.30 -22.02 0.12
N LEU A 58 -7.30 -21.49 -0.58
CA LEU A 58 -7.46 -20.56 -1.69
C LEU A 58 -7.58 -21.35 -3.00
N PRO A 59 -8.51 -20.99 -3.89
CA PRO A 59 -8.57 -21.57 -5.23
C PRO A 59 -7.26 -21.32 -5.99
N PRO A 60 -6.92 -22.15 -7.00
CA PRO A 60 -5.76 -21.90 -7.85
C PRO A 60 -5.89 -20.54 -8.53
N LEU A 61 -4.76 -19.89 -8.86
CA LEU A 61 -4.74 -18.53 -9.44
C LEU A 61 -5.43 -18.43 -10.82
N SER A 62 -5.80 -19.57 -11.41
CA SER A 62 -6.59 -19.67 -12.63
C SER A 62 -8.10 -19.45 -12.42
N GLU A 63 -8.58 -19.65 -11.19
CA GLU A 63 -9.99 -19.49 -10.82
C GLU A 63 -10.13 -18.22 -9.96
N PRO A 64 -11.11 -17.35 -10.25
CA PRO A 64 -11.36 -16.18 -9.43
C PRO A 64 -11.78 -16.58 -8.02
N LEU A 65 -11.43 -15.74 -7.04
CA LEU A 65 -11.80 -15.99 -5.65
C LEU A 65 -13.31 -15.77 -5.44
N ASP A 66 -13.96 -16.74 -4.81
CA ASP A 66 -15.37 -16.64 -4.44
C ASP A 66 -15.62 -15.42 -3.54
N ASN A 67 -16.67 -14.65 -3.86
CA ASN A 67 -17.09 -13.42 -3.19
C ASN A 67 -16.20 -12.18 -3.38
N LEU A 68 -15.31 -12.15 -4.37
CA LEU A 68 -14.61 -10.92 -4.75
C LEU A 68 -15.49 -10.08 -5.69
N GLN A 69 -15.56 -8.75 -5.48
CA GLN A 69 -16.28 -7.86 -6.39
C GLN A 69 -15.60 -7.81 -7.76
N ASP A 70 -16.39 -7.78 -8.83
CA ASP A 70 -15.86 -7.62 -10.19
C ASP A 70 -15.00 -6.36 -10.30
N VAL A 71 -13.77 -6.54 -10.77
CA VAL A 71 -12.82 -5.45 -10.98
C VAL A 71 -13.28 -4.58 -12.15
N GLN A 72 -13.68 -3.34 -11.85
CA GLN A 72 -13.93 -2.35 -12.87
C GLN A 72 -12.60 -1.71 -13.28
N TYR A 73 -12.12 -2.07 -14.46
CA TYR A 73 -10.97 -1.41 -15.07
C TYR A 73 -11.38 -0.05 -15.61
N ALA A 74 -10.50 0.95 -15.49
CA ALA A 74 -10.71 2.22 -16.15
C ALA A 74 -10.69 2.04 -17.67
N SER A 75 -11.70 2.58 -18.34
CA SER A 75 -11.66 2.79 -19.78
C SER A 75 -10.74 3.97 -20.09
N VAL A 76 -10.03 3.90 -21.22
CA VAL A 76 -9.21 5.00 -21.73
C VAL A 76 -10.16 6.11 -22.20
N THR A 77 -10.62 6.92 -21.25
CA THR A 77 -11.25 8.20 -21.55
C THR A 77 -10.12 9.21 -21.74
N GLN A 78 -10.21 10.13 -22.71
CA GLN A 78 -9.31 11.28 -22.77
C GLN A 78 -9.54 12.11 -21.51
N GLU A 79 -8.80 11.78 -20.43
CA GLU A 79 -8.84 12.57 -19.22
C GLU A 79 -8.35 13.97 -19.55
N GLN A 80 -9.23 14.93 -19.38
CA GLN A 80 -8.90 16.34 -19.50
C GLN A 80 -8.08 16.68 -18.25
N ASN A 81 -6.77 16.43 -18.32
CA ASN A 81 -5.80 16.66 -17.24
C ASN A 81 -5.62 18.17 -17.00
N THR A 82 -6.68 18.83 -16.53
CA THR A 82 -6.65 20.26 -16.27
C THR A 82 -6.00 20.49 -14.91
N THR A 83 -4.82 21.11 -14.93
CA THR A 83 -4.16 21.55 -13.70
C THR A 83 -4.94 22.71 -13.09
N HIS A 84 -5.41 22.55 -11.87
CA HIS A 84 -6.05 23.61 -11.10
C HIS A 84 -5.01 24.30 -10.22
N VAL A 85 -4.80 25.59 -10.46
CA VAL A 85 -3.90 26.42 -9.64
C VAL A 85 -4.74 27.33 -8.75
N THR A 86 -4.55 27.22 -7.44
CA THR A 86 -5.21 28.06 -6.44
C THR A 86 -4.15 28.78 -5.60
N THR A 87 -4.46 30.00 -5.18
CA THR A 87 -3.61 30.77 -4.27
C THR A 87 -4.37 30.96 -2.97
N LEU A 88 -3.76 30.54 -1.86
CA LEU A 88 -4.32 30.67 -0.52
C LEU A 88 -4.18 32.12 -0.02
N SER A 89 -4.94 32.49 1.01
CA SER A 89 -4.90 33.84 1.59
C SER A 89 -3.54 34.23 2.17
N ASN A 90 -2.70 33.25 2.51
CA ASN A 90 -1.32 33.44 2.96
C ASN A 90 -0.30 33.55 1.81
N GLY A 91 -0.74 33.50 0.55
CA GLY A 91 0.11 33.59 -0.64
C GLY A 91 0.69 32.26 -1.14
N LEU A 92 0.45 31.14 -0.46
CA LEU A 92 0.88 29.83 -0.97
C LEU A 92 0.09 29.44 -2.22
N ARG A 93 0.81 28.96 -3.24
CA ARG A 93 0.22 28.44 -4.48
C ARG A 93 0.12 26.92 -4.41
N VAL A 94 -1.08 26.40 -4.66
CA VAL A 94 -1.36 24.97 -4.74
C VAL A 94 -1.77 24.65 -6.17
N ALA A 95 -0.95 23.85 -6.85
CA ALA A 95 -1.25 23.27 -8.14
C ALA A 95 -1.65 21.80 -7.94
N SER A 96 -2.85 21.44 -8.38
CA SER A 96 -3.36 20.07 -8.28
C SER A 96 -3.90 19.61 -9.63
N GLU A 97 -3.58 18.37 -10.00
CA GLU A 97 -4.08 17.71 -11.21
C GLU A 97 -4.65 16.36 -10.78
N SER A 98 -5.89 16.08 -11.19
CA SER A 98 -6.49 14.77 -10.96
C SER A 98 -5.96 13.81 -12.00
N ARG A 99 -5.47 12.66 -11.55
CA ARG A 99 -5.00 11.59 -12.43
C ARG A 99 -5.53 10.26 -11.96
N PHE A 100 -5.96 9.43 -12.90
CA PHE A 100 -6.34 8.06 -12.61
C PHE A 100 -5.15 7.24 -12.06
N GLY A 101 -5.32 6.64 -10.88
CA GLY A 101 -4.33 5.76 -10.26
C GLY A 101 -4.47 5.67 -8.74
N GLN A 102 -3.84 4.64 -8.15
CA GLN A 102 -3.78 4.45 -6.69
C GLN A 102 -2.64 5.24 -6.03
N PHE A 103 -1.71 5.75 -6.83
CA PHE A 103 -0.56 6.50 -6.36
C PHE A 103 -0.73 7.98 -6.69
N CYS A 104 -0.27 8.83 -5.78
CA CYS A 104 -0.16 10.26 -6.02
C CYS A 104 1.26 10.72 -5.71
N THR A 105 1.71 11.76 -6.41
CA THR A 105 2.97 12.44 -6.13
C THR A 105 2.64 13.80 -5.54
N ILE A 106 3.27 14.11 -4.41
CA ILE A 106 3.12 15.38 -3.74
C ILE A 106 4.53 15.94 -3.55
N GLY A 107 4.68 17.23 -3.83
CA GLY A 107 5.93 17.95 -3.65
C GLY A 107 5.68 19.37 -3.17
N VAL A 108 6.63 19.91 -2.43
CA VAL A 108 6.66 21.33 -2.05
C VAL A 108 7.87 21.95 -2.72
N VAL A 109 7.64 23.02 -3.46
CA VAL A 109 8.70 23.77 -4.14
C VAL A 109 8.82 25.14 -3.47
N ILE A 110 10.04 25.49 -3.13
CA ILE A 110 10.37 26.77 -2.51
C ILE A 110 11.36 27.46 -3.44
N ASP A 111 11.11 28.73 -3.75
CA ASP A 111 12.06 29.58 -4.47
C ASP A 111 13.19 29.97 -3.51
N SER A 112 14.17 29.07 -3.38
CA SER A 112 15.31 29.17 -2.49
C SER A 112 16.48 28.35 -3.04
N GLY A 113 17.67 28.52 -2.48
CA GLY A 113 18.89 27.79 -2.84
C GLY A 113 20.14 28.65 -2.80
N ALA A 114 21.27 28.08 -3.20
CA ALA A 114 22.58 28.74 -3.17
C ALA A 114 22.64 30.09 -3.90
N ARG A 115 21.78 30.30 -4.93
CA ARG A 115 21.66 31.60 -5.63
C ARG A 115 21.21 32.73 -4.70
N TYR A 116 20.43 32.41 -3.68
CA TYR A 116 19.91 33.36 -2.70
C TYR A 116 20.81 33.48 -1.46
N GLU A 117 21.96 32.82 -1.44
CA GLU A 117 22.93 32.96 -0.35
C GLU A 117 23.75 34.24 -0.48
N VAL A 118 24.12 34.79 0.68
CA VAL A 118 25.09 35.88 0.79
C VAL A 118 26.51 35.31 0.78
N ALA A 119 27.50 36.10 0.37
CA ALA A 119 28.90 35.65 0.21
C ALA A 119 29.54 35.03 1.47
N TYR A 120 28.98 35.29 2.66
CA TYR A 120 29.26 34.57 3.88
C TYR A 120 28.05 34.67 4.82
N PRO A 121 27.57 33.57 5.44
CA PRO A 121 28.04 32.18 5.32
C PRO A 121 27.49 31.46 4.06
N ASN A 122 28.33 30.63 3.44
CA ASN A 122 27.97 29.83 2.25
C ASN A 122 27.66 28.36 2.62
N GLY A 123 26.82 27.70 1.82
CA GLY A 123 26.54 26.27 1.93
C GLY A 123 25.39 25.90 2.86
N VAL A 124 24.58 26.88 3.27
CA VAL A 124 23.40 26.66 4.13
C VAL A 124 22.34 25.85 3.37
N SER A 125 22.12 26.12 2.09
CA SER A 125 21.17 25.38 1.25
C SER A 125 21.58 23.92 1.10
N HIS A 126 22.87 23.66 0.89
CA HIS A 126 23.42 22.30 0.81
C HIS A 126 23.27 21.55 2.14
N PHE A 127 23.51 22.25 3.25
CA PHE A 127 23.29 21.68 4.58
C PHE A 127 21.82 21.36 4.85
N LEU A 128 20.90 22.28 4.52
CA LEU A 128 19.45 22.08 4.68
C LEU A 128 18.92 20.91 3.84
N GLU A 129 19.44 20.72 2.62
CA GLU A 129 19.09 19.57 1.77
C GLU A 129 19.44 18.24 2.45
N LYS A 130 20.62 18.16 3.09
CA LYS A 130 21.02 16.97 3.85
C LYS A 130 20.15 16.75 5.09
N LEU A 131 19.70 17.82 5.75
CA LEU A 131 18.84 17.70 6.93
C LEU A 131 17.38 17.40 6.60
N ALA A 132 16.90 17.75 5.41
CA ALA A 132 15.48 17.70 5.04
C ALA A 132 14.84 16.31 5.22
N PHE A 133 15.62 15.24 5.10
CA PHE A 133 15.15 13.86 5.28
C PHE A 133 15.88 13.12 6.41
N GLN A 134 16.78 13.79 7.14
CA GLN A 134 17.54 13.18 8.23
C GLN A 134 16.82 13.27 9.59
N LEU A 135 15.79 14.13 9.70
CA LEU A 135 14.99 14.27 10.92
C LEU A 135 13.94 13.15 11.02
N GLY A 136 14.41 11.98 11.44
CA GLY A 136 13.56 10.83 11.76
C GLY A 136 14.25 9.94 12.80
N TYR A 137 13.93 10.21 14.08
CA TYR A 137 14.28 9.49 15.31
C TYR A 137 15.76 9.22 15.61
#